data_AF-A0A452TND1-F1
#
_entry.id   AF-A0A452TND1-F1
#
_cell.length_a   1.000
_cell.length_b   1.000
_cell.length_c   1.000
_cell.angle_alpha   90.00
_cell.angle_beta   90.00
_cell.angle_gamma   90.00
#
_symmetry.space_group_name_H-M   'P 1'
#
loop_
_entity.id
_entity.type
_entity.pdbx_description
1 polymer ?
#
loop_
_entity_poly.entity_id
_entity_poly.type
_entity_poly.pdbx_seq_one_letter_code
_entity_poly.pdbx_strand_id
1 'polypeptide(L)'
;MSPQLYEFHLPLSPEELLKSGGVNQYVVQEILSIRNLPSQLRAFQAAFRAQGPLAMLEHFDTVYSILHHFRSIDPGLKEDTLEFLIKEEPPHPGSHNTPARRRLDTLQPYAQ
;
A
#
# COMPACT_ATOMS: atom_id res chain seq x y z
N MET A 1 -17.16 -7.41 -27.11
CA MET A 1 -16.45 -6.59 -26.10
C MET A 1 -15.13 -6.18 -26.71
N SER A 2 -14.90 -4.90 -26.94
CA SER A 2 -13.61 -4.42 -27.46
C SER A 2 -12.56 -4.57 -26.36
N PRO A 3 -11.41 -5.22 -26.60
CA PRO A 3 -10.38 -5.45 -25.57
C PRO A 3 -9.83 -4.14 -24.95
N GLN A 4 -9.98 -3.03 -25.66
CA GLN A 4 -9.60 -1.66 -25.29
C GLN A 4 -10.23 -1.16 -23.97
N LEU A 5 -11.32 -1.77 -23.49
CA LEU A 5 -11.99 -1.31 -22.26
C LEU A 5 -11.24 -1.66 -20.97
N TYR A 6 -10.37 -2.65 -20.98
CA TYR A 6 -9.61 -3.10 -19.80
C TYR A 6 -8.10 -2.89 -19.94
N GLU A 7 -7.67 -2.17 -20.97
CA GLU A 7 -6.26 -1.85 -21.18
C GLU A 7 -5.88 -0.68 -20.27
N PHE A 8 -5.12 -0.96 -19.22
CA PHE A 8 -4.55 0.07 -18.34
C PHE A 8 -3.23 0.55 -18.93
N HIS A 9 -3.09 1.86 -19.12
CA HIS A 9 -1.89 2.45 -19.69
C HIS A 9 -0.91 2.82 -18.58
N LEU A 10 0.22 2.12 -18.54
CA LEU A 10 1.32 2.44 -17.65
C LEU A 10 2.05 3.70 -18.16
N PRO A 11 2.23 4.74 -17.33
CA PRO A 11 3.00 5.92 -17.71
C PRO A 11 4.46 5.54 -17.91
N LEU A 12 5.08 6.05 -18.98
CA LEU A 12 6.49 5.79 -19.30
C LEU A 12 7.42 6.82 -18.64
N SER A 13 6.86 7.94 -18.17
CA SER A 13 7.56 9.00 -17.46
C SER A 13 6.73 9.56 -16.30
N PRO A 14 7.35 10.04 -15.20
CA PRO A 14 6.63 10.61 -14.06
C PRO A 14 5.79 11.84 -14.40
N GLU A 15 6.13 12.53 -15.49
CA GLU A 15 5.42 13.73 -15.95
C GLU A 15 4.08 13.39 -16.60
N GLU A 16 3.90 12.18 -17.13
CA GLU A 16 2.63 11.72 -17.69
C GLU A 16 1.55 11.56 -16.61
N LEU A 17 1.94 11.25 -15.37
CA LEU A 17 1.03 11.18 -14.23
C LEU A 17 0.39 12.54 -13.89
N LEU A 18 1.01 13.66 -14.28
CA LEU A 18 0.48 15.01 -14.03
C LEU A 18 -0.43 15.52 -15.15
N LYS A 19 -0.48 14.80 -16.28
CA LYS A 19 -1.32 15.18 -17.42
C LYS A 19 -2.68 14.54 -17.23
N SER A 20 -3.75 15.27 -17.58
CA SER A 20 -5.11 14.71 -17.63
C SER A 20 -5.16 13.63 -18.72
N GLY A 21 -4.92 12.39 -18.32
CA GLY A 21 -4.58 11.29 -19.23
C GLY A 21 -5.76 10.38 -19.49
N GLY A 22 -6.49 10.62 -20.58
CA GLY A 22 -7.34 9.62 -21.26
C GLY A 22 -8.30 8.77 -20.41
N VAL A 23 -8.83 7.71 -21.03
CA VAL A 23 -9.56 6.65 -20.31
C VAL A 23 -8.51 5.61 -19.89
N ASN A 24 -8.67 4.98 -18.72
CA ASN A 24 -7.79 3.92 -18.21
C ASN A 24 -6.32 4.31 -17.96
N GLN A 25 -6.07 5.56 -17.59
CA GLN A 25 -4.76 6.00 -17.10
C GLN A 25 -4.89 6.48 -15.66
N TYR A 26 -3.83 6.31 -14.89
CA TYR A 26 -3.77 6.85 -13.54
C TYR A 26 -3.19 8.27 -13.57
N VAL A 27 -3.77 9.17 -12.78
CA VAL A 27 -3.35 10.57 -12.71
C VAL A 27 -3.14 10.97 -11.26
N VAL A 28 -2.09 11.76 -11.03
CA VAL A 28 -1.83 12.40 -9.73
C VAL A 28 -2.71 13.64 -9.66
N GLN A 29 -3.53 13.73 -8.62
CA GLN A 29 -4.46 14.84 -8.47
C GLN A 29 -3.77 16.06 -7.87
N GLU A 30 -2.88 15.84 -6.90
CA GLU A 30 -2.11 16.91 -6.28
C GLU A 30 -0.67 16.52 -5.92
N ILE A 31 0.21 17.52 -5.95
CA ILE A 31 1.56 17.42 -5.39
C ILE A 31 1.54 18.01 -3.98
N LEU A 32 1.68 17.15 -2.99
CA LEU A 32 1.64 17.50 -1.58
C LEU A 32 2.91 18.25 -1.16
N SER A 33 2.74 19.27 -0.32
CA SER A 33 3.87 20.00 0.23
C SER A 33 4.74 19.12 1.13
N ILE A 34 6.06 19.32 1.10
CA ILE A 34 7.04 18.55 1.89
C ILE A 34 6.66 18.47 3.38
N ARG A 35 6.09 19.54 3.94
CA ARG A 35 5.69 19.62 5.36
C ARG A 35 4.56 18.65 5.71
N ASN A 36 3.72 18.28 4.74
CA ASN A 36 2.56 17.41 4.95
C ASN A 36 2.88 15.94 4.67
N LEU A 37 4.00 15.63 4.00
CA LEU A 37 4.33 14.27 3.60
C LEU A 37 4.43 13.29 4.78
N PRO A 38 5.04 13.62 5.94
CA PRO A 38 5.10 12.68 7.06
C PRO A 38 3.73 12.34 7.66
N SER A 39 2.80 13.29 7.71
CA SER A 39 1.42 13.03 8.15
C SER A 39 0.66 12.19 7.12
N GLN A 40 0.83 12.49 5.83
CA GLN A 40 0.13 11.81 4.75
C GLN A 40 0.63 10.37 4.58
N LEU A 41 1.93 10.12 4.76
CA LEU A 41 2.48 8.77 4.78
C LEU A 41 1.89 7.94 5.92
N ARG A 42 1.75 8.50 7.13
CA ARG A 42 1.10 7.79 8.25
C ARG A 42 -0.37 7.49 7.98
N ALA A 43 -1.09 8.43 7.38
CA ALA A 43 -2.49 8.21 6.96
C ALA A 43 -2.59 7.08 5.94
N PHE A 44 -1.70 7.09 4.93
CA PHE A 44 -1.62 6.03 3.93
C PHE A 44 -1.32 4.67 4.56
N GLN A 45 -0.32 4.56 5.44
CA GLN A 45 0.00 3.33 6.15
C GLN A 45 -1.19 2.78 6.95
N ALA A 46 -1.95 3.67 7.61
CA ALA A 46 -3.15 3.27 8.34
C ALA A 46 -4.26 2.76 7.41
N ALA A 47 -4.51 3.45 6.30
CA ALA A 47 -5.48 3.02 5.29
C ALA A 47 -5.08 1.68 4.68
N PHE A 48 -3.81 1.52 4.29
CA PHE A 48 -3.28 0.28 3.72
C PHE A 48 -3.44 -0.92 4.66
N ARG A 49 -3.24 -0.74 5.98
CA ARG A 49 -3.50 -1.81 6.95
C ARG A 49 -4.98 -2.16 7.08
N ALA A 50 -5.88 -1.20 6.87
CA ALA A 50 -7.32 -1.40 7.01
C ALA A 50 -7.97 -2.04 5.78
N GLN A 51 -7.57 -1.63 4.57
CA GLN A 51 -8.21 -2.03 3.31
C GLN A 51 -7.25 -2.71 2.32
N GLY A 52 -6.00 -2.91 2.70
CA GLY A 52 -4.98 -3.57 1.88
C GLY A 52 -4.48 -2.70 0.72
N PRO A 53 -3.95 -3.35 -0.34
CA PRO A 53 -3.35 -2.69 -1.49
C PRO A 53 -4.26 -1.69 -2.23
N LEU A 54 -5.59 -1.81 -2.08
CA LEU A 54 -6.54 -0.87 -2.67
C LEU A 54 -6.35 0.56 -2.15
N ALA A 55 -5.80 0.75 -0.95
CA ALA A 55 -5.42 2.06 -0.42
C ALA A 55 -4.44 2.83 -1.32
N MET A 56 -3.67 2.13 -2.15
CA MET A 56 -2.78 2.76 -3.12
C MET A 56 -3.56 3.66 -4.08
N LEU A 57 -4.79 3.30 -4.45
CA LEU A 57 -5.60 4.08 -5.39
C LEU A 57 -6.06 5.43 -4.82
N GLU A 58 -6.13 5.56 -3.50
CA GLU A 58 -6.53 6.80 -2.82
C GLU A 58 -5.33 7.63 -2.35
N HIS A 59 -4.19 6.98 -2.13
CA HIS A 59 -3.01 7.60 -1.53
C HIS A 59 -1.79 7.67 -2.46
N PHE A 60 -1.95 7.35 -3.75
CA PHE A 60 -0.86 7.40 -4.71
C PHE A 60 -0.18 8.76 -4.77
N ASP A 61 -0.94 9.86 -4.66
CA ASP A 61 -0.42 11.24 -4.61
C ASP A 61 0.62 11.43 -3.51
N THR A 62 0.50 10.70 -2.39
CA THR A 62 1.49 10.71 -1.31
C THR A 62 2.81 10.11 -1.76
N VAL A 63 2.76 8.91 -2.33
CA VAL A 63 3.96 8.22 -2.84
C VAL A 63 4.60 9.02 -3.96
N TYR A 64 3.79 9.52 -4.90
CA TYR A 64 4.27 10.36 -5.99
C TYR A 64 4.95 11.62 -5.47
N SER A 65 4.34 12.34 -4.53
CA SER A 65 4.90 13.58 -3.99
C SER A 65 6.25 13.36 -3.28
N ILE A 66 6.41 12.21 -2.61
CA ILE A 66 7.69 11.79 -2.01
C ILE A 66 8.75 11.57 -3.09
N LEU A 67 8.41 10.89 -4.19
CA LEU A 67 9.30 10.70 -5.33
C LEU A 67 9.62 12.03 -6.04
N HIS A 68 8.63 12.89 -6.21
CA HIS A 68 8.77 14.21 -6.82
C HIS A 68 9.72 15.11 -6.02
N HIS A 69 9.63 15.09 -4.69
CA HIS A 69 10.49 15.86 -3.79
C HIS A 69 11.72 15.07 -3.29
N PHE A 70 12.07 13.94 -3.91
CA PHE A 70 13.06 13.00 -3.38
C PHE A 70 14.42 13.63 -3.03
N ARG A 71 14.85 14.68 -3.73
CA ARG A 71 16.12 15.37 -3.44
C ARG A 71 16.08 16.32 -2.24
N SER A 72 14.88 16.71 -1.81
CA SER A 72 14.65 17.78 -0.83
C SER A 72 14.02 17.30 0.48
N ILE A 73 13.48 16.08 0.51
CA ILE A 73 12.91 15.48 1.72
C ILE A 73 13.96 14.81 2.59
N ASP A 74 13.62 14.69 3.87
CA ASP A 74 14.38 13.99 4.89
C ASP A 74 14.72 12.54 4.46
N PRO A 75 15.96 12.05 4.69
CA PRO A 75 16.33 10.67 4.36
C PRO A 75 15.47 9.61 5.06
N GLY A 76 15.12 9.81 6.33
CA GLY A 76 14.29 8.87 7.08
C GLY A 76 12.91 8.71 6.46
N LEU A 77 12.31 9.79 5.96
CA LEU A 77 11.04 9.71 5.24
C LEU A 77 11.13 8.84 3.96
N LYS A 78 12.28 8.87 3.26
CA LYS A 78 12.50 8.03 2.06
C LYS A 78 12.58 6.56 2.45
N GLU A 79 13.36 6.28 3.48
CA GLU A 79 13.57 4.92 3.99
C GLU A 79 12.26 4.33 4.53
N ASP A 80 11.49 5.09 5.31
CA ASP A 80 10.18 4.68 5.82
C ASP A 80 9.20 4.34 4.68
N THR A 81 9.18 5.17 3.64
CA THR A 81 8.33 4.94 2.47
C THR A 81 8.76 3.68 1.71
N LEU A 82 10.06 3.51 1.49
CA LEU A 82 10.60 2.36 0.77
C LEU A 82 10.42 1.05 1.56
N GLU A 83 10.72 1.05 2.86
CA GLU A 83 10.48 -0.12 3.72
C GLU A 83 9.01 -0.50 3.67
N PHE A 84 8.11 0.47 3.84
CA PHE A 84 6.68 0.22 3.78
C PHE A 84 6.24 -0.42 2.45
N LEU A 85 6.69 0.12 1.31
CA LEU A 85 6.31 -0.40 -0.02
C LEU A 85 6.86 -1.80 -0.32
N ILE A 86 8.02 -2.16 0.25
CA ILE A 86 8.66 -3.47 0.02
C ILE A 86 8.13 -4.53 1.01
N LYS A 87 7.86 -4.12 2.26
CA LYS A 87 7.59 -5.04 3.38
C LYS A 87 6.13 -5.40 3.54
N GLU A 88 5.22 -4.55 3.08
CA GLU A 88 3.79 -4.86 3.07
C GLU A 88 3.45 -5.77 1.87
N GLU A 89 3.97 -7.00 1.91
CA GLU A 89 3.44 -8.11 1.13
C GLU A 89 1.98 -8.33 1.58
N PRO A 90 1.00 -8.43 0.65
CA PRO A 90 -0.36 -8.76 1.04
C PRO A 90 -0.32 -10.03 1.90
N PRO A 91 -1.02 -10.08 3.05
CA PRO A 91 -1.02 -11.29 3.86
C PRO A 91 -1.44 -12.44 2.95
N HIS A 92 -0.52 -13.39 2.77
CA HIS A 92 -0.78 -14.61 2.02
C HIS A 92 -2.16 -15.15 2.44
N PRO A 93 -3.11 -15.39 1.51
CA PRO A 93 -4.37 -16.04 1.82
C PRO A 93 -4.08 -17.49 2.21
N GLY A 94 -3.66 -17.68 3.46
CA GLY A 94 -3.03 -18.88 3.96
C GLY A 94 -2.48 -18.74 5.38
N SER A 95 -2.24 -17.51 5.87
CA SER A 95 -1.91 -17.31 7.28
C SER A 95 -3.18 -17.24 8.15
N HIS A 96 -3.90 -18.36 8.21
CA HIS A 96 -4.84 -18.64 9.28
C HIS A 96 -4.05 -18.83 10.57
N ASN A 97 -3.74 -17.74 11.28
CA ASN A 97 -3.47 -17.83 12.70
C ASN A 97 -4.81 -18.01 13.41
N THR A 98 -5.29 -19.26 13.46
CA THR A 98 -6.49 -19.62 14.21
C THR A 98 -6.09 -19.88 15.66
N PRO A 99 -6.42 -19.03 16.64
CA PRO A 99 -6.19 -19.35 18.04
C PRO A 99 -7.34 -20.24 18.54
N ALA A 100 -7.38 -21.50 18.09
CA ALA A 100 -8.38 -22.45 18.54
C ALA A 100 -7.78 -23.84 18.72
N ARG A 101 -6.92 -23.99 19.73
CA ARG A 101 -6.63 -25.30 20.30
C ARG A 101 -6.26 -25.22 21.78
N ARG A 102 -7.18 -24.70 22.60
CA ARG A 102 -7.25 -25.08 24.01
C ARG A 102 -8.33 -26.15 24.16
N ARG A 103 -7.95 -27.27 24.78
CA ARG A 103 -8.71 -28.47 25.18
C ARG A 103 -8.52 -29.69 24.29
N LEU A 104 -7.55 -30.55 24.65
CA LEU A 104 -7.85 -31.88 25.17
C LEU A 104 -6.66 -32.52 25.92
N ASP A 105 -6.11 -31.89 26.96
CA ASP A 105 -5.14 -32.52 27.88
C ASP A 105 -5.81 -32.91 29.20
N THR A 106 -6.81 -33.80 29.14
CA THR A 106 -7.24 -34.52 30.35
C THR A 106 -7.82 -35.88 30.00
N LEU A 107 -6.98 -36.77 29.49
CA LEU A 107 -7.19 -38.21 29.70
C LEU A 107 -5.84 -38.87 29.96
N GLN A 108 -5.56 -39.11 31.23
CA GLN A 108 -4.67 -40.17 31.68
C GLN A 108 -5.28 -40.85 32.92
N PRO A 109 -4.87 -42.09 33.22
CA PRO A 109 -5.77 -43.22 33.43
C PRO A 109 -5.87 -43.61 34.91
N TYR A 110 -6.96 -44.27 35.30
CA TYR A 110 -6.98 -45.03 36.55
C TYR A 110 -7.33 -46.48 36.24
N ALA A 111 -6.28 -47.30 36.27
CA ALA A 111 -6.38 -48.72 36.53
C ALA A 111 -6.58 -48.93 38.03
N GLN A 112 -7.66 -49.62 38.39
CA GLN A 112 -7.77 -50.53 39.53
C GLN A 112 -8.61 -51.73 39.05
#